data_AF-A0A7W1UPM5-F1
#
_entry.id   AF-A0A7W1UPM5-F1
#
_cell.length_a   1.000
_cell.length_b   1.000
_cell.length_c   1.000
_cell.angle_alpha   90.00
_cell.angle_beta   90.00
_cell.angle_gamma   90.00
#
_symmetry.space_group_name_H-M   'P 1'
#
loop_
_entity.id
_entity.type
_entity.pdbx_description
1 polymer ?
#
loop_
_entity_poly.entity_id
_entity_poly.type
_entity_poly.pdbx_seq_one_letter_code
_entity_poly.pdbx_strand_id
1 'polypeptide(L)' 'GGARGSGTNDKAGAMVNLLRWVSPRTIKETFVPPTDYRYPFLQAD' A
#
# COMPACT_ATOMS: atom_id res chain seq x y z
N GLY A 1 24.54 6.99 -12.05
CA GLY A 1 24.23 8.43 -12.02
C GLY A 1 23.12 8.77 -13.01
N GLY A 2 22.64 10.01 -13.07
CA GLY A 2 21.62 10.46 -14.02
C GLY A 2 21.90 11.90 -14.47
N ALA A 3 21.59 12.22 -15.73
CA ALA A 3 21.73 13.56 -16.27
C ALA A 3 20.55 14.48 -15.83
N ARG A 4 20.59 15.75 -16.25
CA ARG A 4 19.53 16.74 -15.98
C ARG A 4 18.19 16.23 -16.52
N GLY A 5 17.18 16.15 -15.64
CA GLY A 5 15.84 15.70 -15.99
C GLY A 5 15.71 14.18 -16.25
N SER A 6 16.67 13.36 -15.84
CA SER A 6 16.75 11.95 -16.28
C SER A 6 15.67 10.99 -15.77
N GLY A 7 14.89 11.33 -14.75
CA GLY A 7 13.74 10.52 -14.29
C GLY A 7 14.05 9.10 -13.79
N THR A 8 15.33 8.73 -13.63
CA THR A 8 15.78 7.35 -13.40
C THR A 8 16.24 7.14 -11.96
N ASN A 9 15.43 7.46 -10.95
CA ASN A 9 15.80 7.24 -9.53
C ASN A 9 15.65 5.76 -9.09
N ASP A 10 15.22 4.90 -10.00
CA ASP A 10 14.95 3.48 -9.87
C ASP A 10 16.09 2.58 -10.40
N LYS A 11 17.36 3.04 -10.37
CA LYS A 11 18.49 2.36 -11.02
C LYS A 11 18.96 1.08 -10.32
N ALA A 12 19.55 0.18 -11.10
CA ALA A 12 20.34 -0.93 -10.60
C ALA A 12 21.33 -0.48 -9.50
N GLY A 13 21.35 -1.21 -8.39
CA GLY A 13 22.09 -0.87 -7.17
C GLY A 13 21.26 -0.18 -6.07
N ALA A 14 20.09 0.37 -6.39
CA ALA A 14 19.14 0.90 -5.40
C ALA A 14 18.04 -0.13 -5.08
N MET A 15 17.56 -0.18 -3.84
CA MET A 15 16.47 -1.09 -3.42
C MET A 15 15.21 -0.92 -4.28
N VAL A 16 14.88 0.33 -4.65
CA VAL A 16 13.70 0.67 -5.47
C VAL A 16 13.75 0.06 -6.88
N ASN A 17 14.93 -0.29 -7.42
CA ASN A 17 15.03 -1.02 -8.68
C ASN A 17 14.37 -2.39 -8.61
N LEU A 18 14.45 -3.07 -7.47
CA LEU A 18 13.80 -4.37 -7.26
C LEU A 18 12.27 -4.24 -7.34
N LEU A 19 11.73 -3.11 -6.84
CA LEU A 19 10.29 -2.83 -6.88
C LEU A 19 9.74 -2.58 -8.29
N ARG A 20 10.59 -2.32 -9.29
CA ARG A 20 10.16 -2.13 -10.68
C ARG A 20 9.66 -3.42 -11.33
N TRP A 21 10.10 -4.57 -10.83
CA TRP A 21 9.85 -5.89 -11.42
C TRP A 21 8.79 -6.71 -10.67
N VAL A 22 8.15 -6.09 -9.67
CA VAL A 22 7.09 -6.70 -8.89
C VAL A 22 5.87 -5.78 -8.87
N SER A 23 4.67 -6.38 -8.79
CA SER A 23 3.44 -5.67 -8.53
C SER A 23 2.99 -6.01 -7.10
N PRO A 24 3.31 -5.17 -6.10
CA PRO A 24 3.01 -5.49 -4.71
C PRO A 24 1.49 -5.53 -4.49
N ARG A 25 1.04 -6.50 -3.69
CA ARG A 25 -0.35 -6.59 -3.21
C ARG A 25 -0.38 -6.61 -1.69
N THR A 26 -1.40 -5.98 -1.12
CA THR A 26 -1.71 -6.10 0.31
C THR A 26 -2.79 -7.15 0.50
N ILE A 27 -2.74 -7.86 1.63
CA ILE A 27 -3.76 -8.83 2.05
C ILE A 27 -4.10 -8.52 3.51
N LYS A 28 -5.39 -8.45 3.84
CA LYS A 28 -5.89 -8.26 5.20
C LYS A 28 -6.76 -9.44 5.58
N GLU A 29 -6.52 -10.01 6.75
CA GLU A 29 -7.37 -10.99 7.42
C GLU A 29 -7.94 -10.36 8.71
N THR A 30 -9.22 -10.59 8.99
CA THR A 30 -9.87 -10.10 10.23
C THR A 30 -10.44 -11.30 10.96
N PHE A 31 -9.83 -11.67 12.09
CA PHE A 31 -10.17 -12.91 12.80
C PHE A 31 -11.58 -12.91 13.42
N VAL A 32 -12.08 -11.73 13.80
CA VAL A 32 -13.43 -11.56 14.34
C VAL A 32 -14.09 -10.41 13.58
N PRO A 33 -14.74 -10.67 12.42
CA PRO A 33 -15.38 -9.61 11.65
C PRO A 33 -16.62 -9.08 12.39
N PRO A 34 -16.97 -7.80 12.22
CA PRO A 34 -18.21 -7.26 12.75
C PRO A 34 -19.40 -7.99 12.11
N THR A 35 -20.39 -8.34 12.94
CA THR A 35 -21.63 -9.01 12.50
C THR A 35 -22.79 -8.04 12.29
N ASP A 36 -22.63 -6.78 12.70
CA ASP A 36 -23.59 -5.68 12.52
C ASP A 36 -22.88 -4.52 11.84
N TYR A 37 -23.58 -3.88 10.89
CA TYR A 37 -23.06 -2.75 10.10
C TYR A 37 -23.28 -1.40 10.80
N ARG A 38 -24.19 -1.35 11.79
CA ARG A 38 -24.58 -0.11 12.46
C ARG A 38 -23.46 0.36 13.37
N TYR A 39 -23.16 1.64 13.27
CA TYR A 39 -22.16 2.28 14.11
C TYR A 39 -22.80 2.81 15.41
N PRO A 40 -22.03 2.92 16.52
CA PRO A 40 -22.56 3.34 17.81
C PRO A 40 -23.31 4.68 17.80
N PHE A 41 -22.93 5.64 16.95
CA PHE A 41 -23.58 6.95 16.86
C PHE A 41 -24.99 6.93 16.25
N LEU A 42 -25.46 5.78 15.73
CA LEU A 42 -26.81 5.61 15.20
C LEU A 42 -27.82 5.17 16.27
N GLN A 43 -27.35 4.91 17.49
CA GLN A 43 -28.21 4.51 18.60
C GLN A 43 -28.95 5.74 19.15
N ALA A 44 -30.20 5.54 19.59
CA ALA A 44 -30.88 6.54 20.40
C ALA A 44 -30.16 6.68 21.76
N ASP A 45 -30.20 7.88 22.34
CA ASP A 45 -29.65 8.15 23.68
C ASP A 45 -30.33 7.29 24.78
#